data_AF-A0A0F9DLS8-F1
#
_entry.id   AF-A0A0F9DLS8-F1
#
_cell.length_a   1.000
_cell.length_b   1.000
_cell.length_c   1.000
_cell.angle_alpha   90.00
_cell.angle_beta   90.00
_cell.angle_gamma   90.00
#
_symmetry.space_group_name_H-M   'P 1'
#
loop_
_entity.id
_entity.type
_entity.pdbx_description
1 polymer ?
#
loop_
_entity_poly.entity_id
_entity_poly.type
_entity_poly.pdbx_seq_one_letter_code
_entity_poly.pdbx_strand_id
1 'polypeptide(L)' 'MELRTATHTETGKPMVEAWQDGVFMAGIFVHEDGIRIVSEHLDGVQHGATFPPSVVIRFSK' A
#
# COMPACT_ATOMS: atom_id res chain seq x y z
N MET A 1 -11.69 4.33 -10.23
CA MET A 1 -10.79 3.60 -9.33
C MET A 1 -10.52 2.23 -9.92
N GLU A 2 -9.25 1.84 -9.95
CA GLU A 2 -8.76 0.59 -10.54
C GLU A 2 -7.82 -0.11 -9.56
N LEU A 3 -7.85 -1.45 -9.56
CA LEU A 3 -6.88 -2.28 -8.85
C LEU A 3 -6.02 -3.02 -9.86
N ARG A 4 -4.70 -2.99 -9.68
CA ARG A 4 -3.72 -3.63 -10.57
C ARG A 4 -2.83 -4.58 -9.78
N THR A 5 -2.55 -5.76 -10.33
CA THR A 5 -1.53 -6.65 -9.77
C THR A 5 -0.15 -6.14 -10.14
N ALA A 6 0.77 -6.11 -9.18
CA ALA A 6 2.15 -5.70 -9.36
C ALA A 6 3.09 -6.56 -8.51
N THR A 7 4.39 -6.24 -8.57
CA THR A 7 5.43 -6.89 -7.75
C THR A 7 6.07 -5.84 -6.86
N HIS A 8 6.09 -6.09 -5.55
CA HIS A 8 6.70 -5.19 -4.58
C HIS A 8 8.20 -5.11 -4.83
N THR A 9 8.70 -3.92 -5.14
CA THR A 9 10.06 -3.72 -5.68
C THR A 9 11.16 -4.18 -4.72
N GLU A 10 10.96 -4.02 -3.41
CA GLU A 10 11.97 -4.38 -2.40
C GLU A 10 11.97 -5.87 -2.07
N THR A 11 10.80 -6.52 -2.07
CA THR A 11 10.66 -7.90 -1.57
C THR A 11 10.45 -8.92 -2.69
N GLY A 12 10.19 -8.48 -3.92
CA GLY A 12 9.84 -9.34 -5.07
C GLY A 12 8.51 -10.08 -4.91
N LYS A 13 7.71 -9.76 -3.89
CA LYS A 13 6.45 -10.45 -3.59
C LYS A 13 5.28 -9.84 -4.37
N PRO A 14 4.22 -10.61 -4.67
CA PRO A 14 3.01 -10.06 -5.26
C PRO A 14 2.41 -8.95 -4.40
N MET A 15 1.89 -7.92 -5.05
CA MET A 15 1.13 -6.83 -4.44
C MET A 15 -0.01 -6.37 -5.33
N VAL A 16 -0.89 -5.53 -4.77
CA VAL A 16 -1.94 -4.82 -5.49
C VAL A 16 -1.71 -3.32 -5.36
N GLU A 17 -1.91 -2.60 -6.45
CA GLU A 17 -1.89 -1.14 -6.49
C GLU A 17 -3.31 -0.61 -6.69
N ALA A 18 -3.67 0.41 -5.94
CA ALA A 18 -4.89 1.19 -6.15
C ALA A 18 -4.58 2.45 -6.95
N TRP A 19 -5.33 2.66 -8.04
CA TRP A 19 -5.17 3.79 -8.93
C TRP A 19 -6.49 4.56 -9.07
N GLN A 20 -6.41 5.89 -9.13
CA GLN A 20 -7.55 6.77 -9.40
C GLN A 20 -7.16 7.78 -10.47
N ASP A 21 -7.86 7.77 -11.60
CA ASP A 21 -7.66 8.70 -12.72
C ASP A 21 -6.20 8.77 -13.20
N GLY A 22 -5.50 7.63 -13.19
CA GLY A 22 -4.09 7.52 -13.57
C GLY A 22 -3.08 7.85 -12.47
N VAL A 23 -3.54 8.22 -11.27
CA VAL A 23 -2.70 8.52 -10.09
C VAL A 23 -2.61 7.30 -9.18
N PHE A 24 -1.39 6.97 -8.73
CA PHE A 24 -1.17 5.93 -7.72
C PHE A 24 -1.68 6.42 -6.36
N MET A 25 -2.61 5.67 -5.77
CA MET A 25 -3.23 6.03 -4.50
C MET A 25 -2.67 5.21 -3.34
N ALA A 26 -2.47 3.90 -3.52
CA ALA A 26 -2.00 3.03 -2.44
C ALA A 26 -1.37 1.72 -2.95
N GLY A 27 -0.44 1.19 -2.17
CA GLY A 27 0.11 -0.16 -2.32
C GLY A 27 -0.42 -1.09 -1.23
N ILE A 28 -0.81 -2.30 -1.61
CA ILE A 28 -1.41 -3.31 -0.73
C ILE A 28 -0.61 -4.62 -0.88
N PHE A 29 0.02 -5.08 0.19
CA PHE A 29 0.90 -6.25 0.13
C PHE A 29 0.92 -7.06 1.43
N VAL A 30 1.41 -8.29 1.31
CA VAL A 30 1.56 -9.21 2.44
C VAL A 30 2.58 -8.66 3.44
N HIS A 31 2.18 -8.64 4.70
CA HIS A 31 2.98 -8.27 5.86
C HIS A 31 3.07 -9.46 6.82
N GLU A 32 4.10 -9.50 7.67
CA GLU A 32 4.33 -10.60 8.62
C GLU A 32 3.09 -10.88 9.49
N ASP A 33 2.42 -9.81 9.94
CA ASP A 33 1.23 -9.88 10.80
C ASP A 33 -0.12 -9.82 10.05
N GLY A 34 -0.15 -9.76 8.70
CA GLY A 34 -1.39 -9.62 7.93
C GLY A 34 -1.21 -8.93 6.58
N ILE A 35 -2.02 -7.88 6.31
CA ILE A 35 -1.93 -7.10 5.07
C ILE A 35 -1.56 -5.65 5.41
N ARG A 36 -0.49 -5.14 4.79
CA ARG A 36 -0.11 -3.73 4.90
C ARG A 36 -0.68 -2.95 3.72
N ILE A 37 -1.24 -1.79 4.02
CA ILE A 37 -1.66 -0.77 3.05
C ILE A 37 -0.81 0.46 3.29
N VAL A 38 -0.13 0.93 2.24
CA VAL A 38 0.75 2.10 2.26
C VAL A 38 0.16 3.14 1.31
N SER A 39 0.01 4.38 1.75
CA SER A 39 -0.55 5.45 0.92
C SER A 39 -0.11 6.82 1.44
N GLU A 40 0.32 7.71 0.56
CA GLU A 40 0.54 9.13 0.91
C GLU A 40 -0.76 9.87 1.25
N HIS A 41 -1.92 9.29 0.94
CA HIS A 41 -3.23 9.86 1.16
C HIS A 41 -3.95 9.27 2.40
N LEU A 42 -3.30 8.40 3.17
CA LEU A 42 -3.96 7.58 4.21
C LEU A 42 -4.60 8.41 5.32
N ASP A 43 -3.92 9.47 5.76
CA ASP A 43 -4.30 10.27 6.93
C ASP A 43 -4.58 11.73 6.59
N GLY A 44 -4.55 12.09 5.30
CA GLY A 44 -4.76 13.45 4.83
C GLY A 44 -3.65 14.44 5.22
N VAL A 45 -2.51 13.95 5.73
CA VAL A 45 -1.35 14.77 6.09
C VAL A 45 -0.29 14.66 4.99
N GLN A 46 0.37 15.77 4.65
CA GLN A 46 1.48 15.76 3.70
C GLN A 46 2.72 15.18 4.39
N HIS A 47 3.02 13.91 4.14
CA HIS A 47 4.24 13.27 4.63
C HIS A 47 5.42 13.57 3.69
N GLY A 48 6.60 13.77 4.27
CA GLY A 48 7.84 13.77 3.49
C GLY A 48 8.05 12.40 2.85
N ALA A 49 8.57 12.37 1.62
CA ALA A 49 8.70 11.21 0.73
C ALA A 49 9.48 9.99 1.31
N THR A 50 9.97 10.06 2.54
CA THR A 50 10.86 9.03 3.10
C THR A 50 10.09 7.82 3.59
N PHE A 51 8.91 7.99 4.21
CA PHE A 51 8.07 6.86 4.67
C PHE A 51 6.59 7.26 4.66
N PRO A 52 5.83 6.97 3.59
CA PRO A 52 4.39 7.19 3.58
C PRO A 52 3.70 6.43 4.72
N PRO A 53 2.60 6.98 5.27
CA PRO A 53 1.87 6.35 6.35
C PRO A 53 1.31 5.01 5.89
N SER A 54 1.14 4.10 6.85
CA SER A 54 0.63 2.78 6.58
C SER A 54 -0.27 2.26 7.69
N VAL A 55 -1.17 1.35 7.32
CA VAL A 55 -1.97 0.55 8.24
C VAL A 55 -1.70 -0.93 7.98
N VAL A 56 -1.68 -1.73 9.05
CA VAL A 56 -1.61 -3.19 8.95
C VAL A 56 -2.94 -3.75 9.46
N ILE A 57 -3.69 -4.38 8.56
CA ILE A 57 -4.85 -5.20 8.93
C ILE A 57 -4.29 -6.53 9.43
N ARG A 58 -4.30 -6.71 10.75
CA ARG A 58 -3.84 -7.93 11.38
C ARG A 58 -4.91 -9.02 11.29
N PHE A 59 -4.48 -10.24 10.98
CA PHE A 59 -5.37 -11.40 11.01
C PHE A 59 -5.24 -12.12 12.35
N SER A 60 -6.38 -12.43 12.98
CA SER A 60 -6.46 -12.97 14.34
C SER A 60 -6.19 -14.47 14.43
N LYS A 61 -5.35 -15.03 13.57
CA LYS A 61 -5.17 -16.48 13.50
C LYS A 61 -4.51 -17.02 14.76
#